data_AF-A0A2V5REA2-F1
#
_entry.id   AF-A0A2V5REA2-F1
#
_cell.length_a   1.000
_cell.length_b   1.000
_cell.length_c   1.000
_cell.angle_alpha   90.00
_cell.angle_beta   90.00
_cell.angle_gamma   90.00
#
_symmetry.space_group_name_H-M   'P 1'
#
loop_
_entity.id
_entity.type
_entity.pdbx_description
1 polymer ?
#
loop_
_entity_poly.entity_id
_entity_poly.type
_entity_poly.pdbx_seq_one_letter_code
_entity_poly.pdbx_strand_id
1 'polypeptide(L)'
;MFQRFGAHCRCASADDKLQVASRRTVQKIPLMDYVGRPLLACVFVALLWLQWRFPLRRQHFSVLHRLVRNFVLSIPGFAIVRLAMLPIPIAVGMWAQDRHIGLLNWIPLTGWAAGVATFLLMDYAYWWWHWANHMIPLFWR
;
A
#
# COMPACT_ATOMS: atom_id res chain seq x y z
N MET A 1 19.97 -61.36 -8.66
CA MET A 1 19.95 -60.41 -9.79
C MET A 1 18.76 -59.47 -9.57
N PHE A 2 19.02 -58.16 -9.31
CA PHE A 2 18.00 -57.10 -9.11
C PHE A 2 16.96 -57.33 -7.98
N GLN A 3 16.21 -56.32 -7.50
CA GLN A 3 16.67 -55.07 -6.88
C GLN A 3 15.58 -54.57 -5.90
N ARG A 4 15.92 -53.70 -4.92
CA ARG A 4 14.94 -53.17 -3.95
C ARG A 4 13.96 -52.18 -4.60
N PHE A 5 12.66 -52.33 -4.33
CA PHE A 5 11.69 -51.23 -4.42
C PHE A 5 10.75 -51.23 -3.22
N GLY A 6 10.83 -50.20 -2.39
CA GLY A 6 9.94 -49.97 -1.24
C GLY A 6 8.97 -48.83 -1.53
N ALA A 7 7.67 -49.13 -1.60
CA ALA A 7 6.62 -48.17 -1.95
C ALA A 7 6.15 -47.35 -0.73
N HIS A 8 6.97 -46.41 -0.26
CA HIS A 8 6.50 -45.39 0.69
C HIS A 8 5.63 -44.34 -0.01
N CYS A 9 4.31 -44.51 0.04
CA CYS A 9 3.34 -43.47 -0.31
C CYS A 9 3.50 -42.27 0.64
N ARG A 10 4.24 -41.25 0.21
CA ARG A 10 4.30 -39.96 0.90
C ARG A 10 3.05 -39.15 0.58
N CYS A 11 2.13 -39.06 1.53
CA CYS A 11 1.12 -38.01 1.53
C CYS A 11 1.83 -36.65 1.54
N ALA A 12 1.46 -35.75 0.61
CA ALA A 12 1.94 -34.38 0.64
C ALA A 12 1.31 -33.65 1.84
N SER A 13 2.10 -33.42 2.89
CA SER A 13 1.61 -32.80 4.12
C SER A 13 1.11 -31.38 3.89
N ALA A 14 0.20 -30.92 4.75
CA ALA A 14 -0.30 -29.53 4.74
C ALA A 14 0.86 -28.50 4.87
N ASP A 15 1.94 -28.90 5.53
CA ASP A 15 3.16 -28.11 5.71
C ASP A 15 3.78 -27.70 4.36
N ASP A 16 3.74 -28.58 3.35
CA ASP A 16 4.29 -28.30 2.01
C ASP A 16 3.44 -27.26 1.26
N LYS A 17 2.11 -27.34 1.41
CA LYS A 17 1.17 -26.32 0.89
C LYS A 17 1.44 -24.96 1.53
N LEU A 18 1.69 -24.92 2.84
CA LEU A 18 2.05 -23.72 3.60
C LEU A 18 3.43 -23.16 3.18
N GLN A 19 4.45 -24.01 3.01
CA GLN A 19 5.77 -23.63 2.49
C GLN A 19 5.68 -23.02 1.08
N VAL A 20 4.92 -23.64 0.17
CA VAL A 20 4.73 -23.15 -1.20
C VAL A 20 3.93 -21.83 -1.23
N ALA A 21 2.93 -21.66 -0.37
CA ALA A 21 2.21 -20.39 -0.23
C ALA A 21 3.14 -19.27 0.30
N SER A 22 3.90 -19.56 1.36
CA SER A 22 4.85 -18.63 1.99
C SER A 22 5.99 -18.23 1.05
N ARG A 23 6.42 -19.11 0.14
CA ARG A 23 7.41 -18.77 -0.92
C ARG A 23 6.86 -17.89 -2.05
N ARG A 24 5.53 -17.77 -2.21
CA ARG A 24 4.92 -16.89 -3.25
C ARG A 24 4.69 -15.46 -2.79
N THR A 25 4.51 -15.22 -1.49
CA THR A 25 4.11 -13.90 -0.95
C THR A 25 5.21 -12.83 -1.05
N VAL A 26 6.47 -13.21 -1.30
CA VAL A 26 7.57 -12.27 -1.58
C VAL A 26 8.40 -12.72 -2.79
N GLN A 27 7.78 -12.75 -3.98
CA GLN A 27 8.57 -12.62 -5.20
C GLN A 27 9.20 -11.22 -5.26
N LYS A 28 10.40 -11.10 -4.70
CA LYS A 28 11.31 -9.98 -4.98
C LYS A 28 11.56 -9.96 -6.48
N ILE A 29 11.08 -8.93 -7.18
CA ILE A 29 11.43 -8.71 -8.59
C ILE A 29 12.89 -8.26 -8.58
N PRO A 30 13.87 -9.13 -8.90
CA PRO A 30 15.25 -8.91 -8.48
C PRO A 30 15.85 -7.68 -9.16
N LEU A 31 15.46 -7.41 -10.41
CA LEU A 31 15.83 -6.21 -11.16
C LEU A 31 15.33 -4.91 -10.49
N MET A 32 14.08 -4.89 -10.02
CA MET A 32 13.47 -3.71 -9.41
C MET A 32 14.08 -3.42 -8.03
N ASP A 33 14.30 -4.46 -7.22
CA ASP A 33 14.98 -4.33 -5.92
C ASP A 33 16.46 -3.95 -6.08
N TYR A 34 17.17 -4.52 -7.06
CA TYR A 34 18.61 -4.30 -7.26
C TYR A 34 18.93 -2.96 -7.92
N VAL A 35 18.11 -2.47 -8.85
CA VAL A 35 18.33 -1.19 -9.54
C VAL A 35 17.58 -0.04 -8.86
N GLY A 36 16.32 -0.26 -8.48
CA GLY A 36 15.45 0.80 -7.92
C GLY A 36 15.93 1.31 -6.56
N ARG A 37 16.41 0.43 -5.67
CA ARG A 37 16.91 0.82 -4.34
C ARG A 37 18.14 1.74 -4.41
N PRO A 38 19.25 1.39 -5.09
CA PRO A 38 20.39 2.30 -5.21
C PRO A 38 20.05 3.54 -6.05
N LEU A 39 19.22 3.44 -7.09
CA LEU A 39 18.79 4.62 -7.85
C LEU A 39 18.07 5.64 -6.96
N LEU A 40 17.08 5.20 -6.16
CA LEU A 40 16.37 6.06 -5.21
C LEU A 40 17.30 6.60 -4.11
N ALA A 41 18.25 5.79 -3.62
CA ALA A 41 19.23 6.25 -2.64
C ALA A 41 20.17 7.33 -3.22
N CYS A 42 20.68 7.13 -4.44
CA CYS A 42 21.50 8.11 -5.15
C CYS A 42 20.74 9.41 -5.42
N VAL A 43 19.49 9.33 -5.88
CA VAL A 43 18.63 10.51 -6.08
C VAL A 43 18.37 11.23 -4.75
N PHE A 44 18.07 10.51 -3.67
CA PHE A 44 17.87 11.09 -2.35
C PHE A 44 19.12 11.80 -1.80
N VAL A 45 20.30 11.19 -1.93
CA VAL A 45 21.58 11.80 -1.53
C VAL A 45 21.91 13.02 -2.39
N ALA A 46 21.67 12.96 -3.71
CA ALA A 46 21.86 14.10 -4.60
C ALA A 46 20.93 15.27 -4.25
N LEU A 47 19.67 15.00 -3.94
CA LEU A 47 18.69 16.01 -3.50
C LEU A 47 19.05 16.63 -2.14
N LEU A 48 19.53 15.82 -1.17
CA LEU A 48 20.03 16.35 0.11
C LEU A 48 21.26 17.24 -0.07
N TRP A 49 22.21 16.83 -0.93
CA TRP A 49 23.40 17.61 -1.24
C TRP A 49 23.04 18.93 -1.94
N LEU A 50 22.11 18.89 -2.91
CA LEU A 50 21.59 20.08 -3.59
C LEU A 50 20.87 21.01 -2.61
N GLN A 51 20.04 20.47 -1.70
CA GLN A 51 19.35 21.22 -0.65
C GLN A 51 20.34 21.91 0.32
N TRP A 52 21.46 21.25 0.64
CA TRP A 52 22.53 21.85 1.45
C TRP A 52 23.24 22.98 0.69
N ARG A 53 23.55 22.76 -0.59
CA ARG A 53 24.31 23.71 -1.41
C ARG A 53 23.51 24.93 -1.88
N PHE A 54 22.19 24.77 -2.05
CA PHE A 54 21.24 25.78 -2.51
C PHE A 54 19.96 25.80 -1.64
N PRO A 55 20.03 26.33 -0.40
CA PRO A 55 18.88 26.37 0.49
C PRO A 55 17.80 27.33 -0.01
N LEU A 56 16.72 26.78 -0.58
CA LEU A 56 15.61 27.51 -1.23
C LEU A 56 14.82 28.49 -0.32
N ARG A 57 15.12 28.53 0.98
CA ARG A 57 14.55 29.45 1.97
C ARG A 57 15.56 29.68 3.11
N ARG A 58 15.65 30.91 3.62
CA ARG A 58 16.48 31.25 4.79
C ARG A 58 16.09 30.38 5.99
N GLN A 59 17.05 29.72 6.62
CA GLN A 59 16.80 28.81 7.75
C GLN A 59 16.81 29.57 9.08
N HIS A 60 15.62 29.83 9.64
CA HIS A 60 15.47 30.52 10.95
C HIS A 60 15.55 29.58 12.17
N PHE A 61 15.63 28.26 11.96
CA PHE A 61 15.68 27.26 13.03
C PHE A 61 16.81 26.26 12.79
N SER A 62 17.38 25.72 13.87
CA SER A 62 18.43 24.70 13.79
C SER A 62 17.95 23.46 13.03
N VAL A 63 18.86 22.83 12.29
CA VAL A 63 18.57 21.65 11.45
C VAL A 63 18.01 20.51 12.31
N LEU A 64 18.59 20.29 13.50
CA LEU A 64 18.16 19.25 14.44
C LEU A 64 16.72 19.47 14.94
N HIS A 65 16.36 20.68 15.37
CA HIS A 65 15.01 20.98 15.86
C HIS A 65 13.95 20.78 14.77
N ARG A 66 14.25 21.20 13.53
CA ARG A 66 13.41 20.93 12.36
C ARG A 66 13.26 19.42 12.11
N LEU A 67 14.35 18.66 12.16
CA LEU A 67 14.38 17.24 11.87
C LEU A 67 13.61 16.42 12.91
N VAL A 68 13.82 16.70 14.20
CA VAL A 68 13.09 16.07 15.32
C VAL A 68 11.58 16.34 15.20
N ARG A 69 11.17 17.60 15.03
CA ARG A 69 9.74 17.94 14.90
C ARG A 69 9.09 17.25 13.69
N ASN A 70 9.80 17.15 12.57
CA ASN A 70 9.31 16.44 11.39
C ASN A 70 9.16 14.93 11.69
N PHE A 71 10.15 14.26 12.28
CA PHE A 71 10.04 12.83 12.60
C PHE A 71 8.95 12.52 13.64
N VAL A 72 8.80 13.35 14.68
CA VAL A 72 7.76 13.19 15.71
C VAL A 72 6.34 13.26 15.14
N LEU A 73 6.12 14.01 14.05
CA LEU A 73 4.84 14.05 13.34
C LEU A 73 4.73 12.98 12.25
N SER A 74 5.77 12.80 11.45
CA SER A 74 5.74 11.91 10.28
C SER A 74 5.79 10.42 10.62
N ILE A 75 6.47 10.00 11.70
CA ILE A 75 6.54 8.56 12.05
C ILE A 75 5.17 8.05 12.55
N PRO A 76 4.48 8.69 13.51
CA PRO A 76 3.13 8.29 13.90
C PRO A 76 2.12 8.46 12.75
N GLY A 77 2.20 9.56 11.98
CA GLY A 77 1.34 9.79 10.82
C GLY A 77 1.47 8.68 9.76
N PHE A 78 2.71 8.28 9.43
CA PHE A 78 2.97 7.15 8.53
C PHE A 78 2.45 5.83 9.10
N ALA A 79 2.68 5.56 10.39
CA ALA A 79 2.19 4.34 11.02
C ALA A 79 0.65 4.25 10.98
N ILE A 80 -0.04 5.34 11.36
CA ILE A 80 -1.51 5.42 11.31
C ILE A 80 -2.01 5.24 9.87
N VAL A 81 -1.48 6.00 8.90
CA VAL A 81 -1.90 5.88 7.50
C VAL A 81 -1.65 4.47 6.95
N ARG A 82 -0.50 3.87 7.24
CA ARG A 82 -0.14 2.53 6.74
C ARG A 82 -0.98 1.42 7.37
N LEU A 83 -1.32 1.54 8.65
CA LEU A 83 -2.13 0.58 9.41
C LEU A 83 -3.64 0.79 9.25
N ALA A 84 -4.10 1.96 8.81
CA ALA A 84 -5.51 2.28 8.59
C ALA A 84 -5.90 2.18 7.10
N MET A 85 -5.26 2.95 6.22
CA MET A 85 -5.71 3.13 4.83
C MET A 85 -5.53 1.90 3.93
N LEU A 86 -4.80 0.87 4.38
CA LEU A 86 -4.71 -0.41 3.66
C LEU A 86 -5.76 -1.43 4.14
N PRO A 87 -5.81 -1.86 5.42
CA PRO A 87 -6.76 -2.89 5.82
C PRO A 87 -8.20 -2.39 5.95
N ILE A 88 -8.45 -1.12 6.33
CA ILE A 88 -9.82 -0.64 6.57
C ILE A 88 -10.65 -0.63 5.28
N PRO A 89 -10.21 -0.04 4.15
CA PRO A 89 -11.00 -0.07 2.92
C PRO A 89 -11.26 -1.49 2.39
N ILE A 90 -10.29 -2.40 2.55
CA ILE A 90 -10.43 -3.81 2.16
C ILE A 90 -11.49 -4.50 3.05
N ALA A 91 -11.38 -4.36 4.38
CA ALA A 91 -12.31 -4.96 5.32
C ALA A 91 -13.73 -4.40 5.19
N VAL A 92 -13.88 -3.08 4.95
CA VAL A 92 -15.17 -2.44 4.67
C VAL A 92 -15.74 -2.92 3.34
N GLY A 93 -14.92 -3.07 2.29
CA GLY A 93 -15.34 -3.61 1.00
C GLY A 93 -15.88 -5.04 1.11
N MET A 94 -15.16 -5.93 1.81
CA MET A 94 -15.62 -7.29 2.09
C MET A 94 -16.91 -7.28 2.92
N TRP A 95 -16.96 -6.53 4.03
CA TRP A 95 -18.13 -6.41 4.90
C TRP A 95 -19.37 -5.90 4.16
N ALA A 96 -19.19 -4.99 3.20
CA ALA A 96 -20.26 -4.45 2.37
C ALA A 96 -20.73 -5.47 1.32
N GLN A 97 -19.82 -6.20 0.70
CA GLN A 97 -20.13 -7.31 -0.20
C GLN A 97 -20.93 -8.42 0.53
N ASP A 98 -20.45 -8.86 1.70
CA ASP A 98 -21.08 -9.90 2.53
C ASP A 98 -22.50 -9.53 3.00
N ARG A 99 -22.82 -8.23 3.08
CA ARG A 99 -24.12 -7.70 3.48
C ARG A 99 -24.97 -7.18 2.31
N HIS A 100 -24.48 -7.31 1.08
CA HIS A 100 -25.08 -6.72 -0.12
C HIS A 100 -25.39 -5.21 0.03
N ILE A 101 -24.48 -4.45 0.65
CA ILE A 101 -24.57 -3.00 0.84
C ILE A 101 -23.80 -2.27 -0.27
N GLY A 102 -24.41 -1.26 -0.86
CA GLY A 102 -23.79 -0.38 -1.87
C GLY A 102 -24.27 -0.62 -3.29
N LEU A 103 -24.23 0.43 -4.13
CA LEU A 103 -24.91 0.48 -5.44
C LEU A 103 -24.57 -0.70 -6.36
N LEU A 104 -23.30 -1.11 -6.40
CA LEU A 104 -22.83 -2.19 -7.29
C LEU A 104 -23.17 -3.60 -6.77
N ASN A 105 -23.60 -3.74 -5.52
CA ASN A 105 -24.12 -4.99 -4.97
C ASN A 105 -25.64 -5.16 -5.24
N TRP A 106 -26.33 -4.11 -5.70
CA TRP A 106 -27.77 -4.13 -6.04
C TRP A 106 -28.03 -4.28 -7.54
N ILE A 107 -27.03 -4.04 -8.39
CA ILE A 107 -27.16 -4.09 -9.85
C ILE A 107 -26.41 -5.33 -10.38
N PRO A 108 -27.06 -6.25 -11.12
CA PRO A 108 -26.41 -7.44 -11.66
C PRO A 108 -25.49 -7.09 -12.83
N LEU A 109 -24.26 -6.67 -12.53
CA LEU A 109 -23.21 -6.36 -13.50
C LEU A 109 -22.28 -7.54 -13.74
N THR A 110 -21.75 -7.66 -14.96
CA THR A 110 -20.65 -8.59 -15.26
C THR A 110 -19.35 -8.07 -14.64
N GLY A 111 -18.42 -8.98 -14.28
CA GLY A 111 -17.22 -8.62 -13.48
C GLY A 111 -16.38 -7.47 -14.05
N TRP A 112 -16.22 -7.39 -15.38
CA TRP A 112 -15.53 -6.27 -16.04
C TRP A 112 -16.31 -4.95 -15.95
N ALA A 113 -17.64 -4.98 -16.16
CA ALA A 113 -18.49 -3.80 -16.01
C ALA A 113 -18.53 -3.31 -14.56
N ALA A 114 -18.61 -4.23 -13.59
CA ALA A 114 -18.51 -3.93 -12.17
C ALA A 114 -17.16 -3.30 -11.82
N GLY A 115 -16.05 -3.80 -12.35
CA GLY A 115 -14.71 -3.24 -12.15
C GLY A 115 -14.57 -1.81 -12.67
N VAL A 116 -15.01 -1.55 -13.91
CA VAL A 116 -14.99 -0.21 -14.52
C VAL A 116 -15.92 0.74 -13.76
N ALA A 117 -17.13 0.32 -13.40
CA ALA A 117 -18.05 1.11 -12.60
C ALA A 117 -17.50 1.41 -11.19
N THR A 118 -16.81 0.44 -10.57
CA THR A 118 -16.14 0.64 -9.26
C THR A 118 -15.08 1.73 -9.36
N PHE A 119 -14.22 1.67 -10.38
CA PHE A 119 -13.17 2.66 -10.59
C PHE A 119 -13.74 4.07 -10.78
N LEU A 120 -14.72 4.23 -11.68
CA LEU A 120 -15.32 5.53 -12.00
C LEU A 120 -16.12 6.11 -10.83
N LEU A 121 -16.91 5.29 -10.11
CA LEU A 121 -17.66 5.74 -8.94
C LEU A 121 -16.74 6.07 -7.76
N MET A 122 -15.64 5.33 -7.57
CA MET A 122 -14.65 5.63 -6.53
C MET A 122 -13.93 6.96 -6.81
N ASP A 123 -13.46 7.18 -8.05
CA ASP A 123 -12.80 8.43 -8.45
C ASP A 123 -13.73 9.64 -8.28
N TYR A 124 -14.97 9.51 -8.78
CA TYR A 124 -15.96 10.58 -8.66
C TYR A 124 -16.40 10.84 -7.20
N ALA A 125 -16.50 9.80 -6.37
CA ALA A 125 -16.74 9.95 -4.94
C ALA A 125 -15.56 10.65 -4.22
N TYR A 126 -14.32 10.35 -4.62
CA TYR A 126 -13.14 11.07 -4.12
C TYR A 126 -13.09 12.53 -4.59
N TRP A 127 -13.56 12.84 -5.80
CA TRP A 127 -13.71 14.22 -6.27
C TRP A 127 -14.74 15.00 -5.43
N TRP A 128 -15.92 14.43 -5.19
CA TRP A 128 -16.94 15.03 -4.31
C TRP A 128 -16.46 15.17 -2.86
N TRP A 129 -15.78 14.14 -2.33
CA TRP A 129 -15.15 14.19 -1.01
C TRP A 129 -14.13 15.32 -0.92
N HIS A 130 -13.25 15.47 -1.93
CA HIS A 130 -12.27 16.54 -1.99
C HIS A 130 -12.94 17.92 -2.05
N TRP A 131 -13.93 18.12 -2.93
CA TRP A 131 -14.72 19.35 -3.04
C TRP A 131 -15.46 19.72 -1.74
N ALA A 132 -15.81 18.73 -0.92
CA ALA A 132 -16.45 18.89 0.38
C ALA A 132 -15.49 19.09 1.57
N ASN A 133 -14.23 18.63 1.49
CA ASN A 133 -13.28 18.57 2.63
C ASN A 133 -12.54 19.88 2.98
N HIS A 134 -12.28 20.74 1.96
CA HIS A 134 -12.58 23.48 1.18
C HIS A 134 -13.90 24.40 1.37
N MET A 135 -14.98 24.16 0.61
CA MET A 135 -16.33 24.71 0.70
C MET A 135 -17.08 24.54 2.04
N ILE A 136 -17.13 23.36 2.70
CA ILE A 136 -17.97 23.11 3.90
C ILE A 136 -17.19 23.34 5.21
N PRO A 137 -17.28 24.49 5.92
CA PRO A 137 -16.25 24.94 6.88
C PRO A 137 -16.00 24.03 8.11
N LEU A 138 -16.83 23.01 8.34
CA LEU A 138 -16.66 22.01 9.39
C LEU A 138 -15.45 21.08 9.14
N PHE A 139 -15.09 20.82 7.88
CA PHE A 139 -14.01 19.87 7.52
C PHE A 139 -12.63 20.51 7.33
N TRP A 140 -12.55 21.85 7.30
CA TRP A 140 -11.33 22.66 7.05
C TRP A 140 -10.99 23.56 8.26
N ARG A 141 -11.41 23.13 9.45
CA ARG A 141 -11.20 23.79 10.76
C ARG A 141 -10.17 23.04 11.60
#